data_AF-A0A962DUS4-F1
#
_entry.id   AF-A0A962DUS4-F1
#
_cell.length_a   1.000
_cell.length_b   1.000
_cell.length_c   1.000
_cell.angle_alpha   90.00
_cell.angle_beta   90.00
_cell.angle_gamma   90.00
#
_symmetry.space_group_name_H-M   'P 1'
#
loop_
_entity.id
_entity.type
_entity.pdbx_description
1 polymer ?
#
loop_
_entity_poly.entity_id
_entity_poly.type
_entity_poly.pdbx_seq_one_letter_code
_entity_poly.pdbx_strand_id
1 'polypeptide(L)'
;LAGVLPSQEEFGYSLRVVSEITESNGSSSMASVCGGCLALMDAGVPMKAHVAGIAMGLIKEGNRFAVLTDILGDEDHLGDMDFKVAGTDKGITALQMDIKIQGITKEIMHAALLQAREGRLHILDIMKETLPVNRESISVHAPRIIKIKINPEKIRDVIGKGGAVIRALTEETGTTI
;
A
#
# COMPACT_ATOMS: atom_id res chain seq x y z
N LEU A 1 2.53 1.02 -0.11
CA LEU A 1 1.97 -0.13 0.64
C LEU A 1 3.04 -1.04 1.25
N ALA A 2 4.09 -1.43 0.53
CA ALA A 2 5.13 -2.36 1.06
C ALA A 2 5.68 -2.00 2.45
N GLY A 3 5.90 -0.70 2.74
CA GLY A 3 6.41 -0.24 4.03
C GLY A 3 5.50 -0.49 5.26
N VAL A 4 4.24 -0.89 5.05
CA VAL A 4 3.27 -1.19 6.13
C VAL A 4 2.74 -2.62 6.08
N LEU A 5 3.26 -3.46 5.18
CA LEU A 5 2.88 -4.86 5.12
C LEU A 5 3.40 -5.61 6.36
N PRO A 6 2.68 -6.64 6.83
CA PRO A 6 3.19 -7.56 7.83
C PRO A 6 4.40 -8.34 7.28
N SER A 7 5.23 -8.83 8.18
CA SER A 7 6.28 -9.79 7.82
C SER A 7 5.69 -11.13 7.41
N GLN A 8 6.47 -11.96 6.72
CA GLN A 8 6.07 -13.33 6.37
C GLN A 8 5.81 -14.20 7.62
N GLU A 9 6.52 -13.93 8.71
CA GLU A 9 6.31 -14.64 9.98
C GLU A 9 4.95 -14.30 10.60
N GLU A 10 4.54 -13.03 10.55
CA GLU A 10 3.25 -12.55 11.03
C GLU A 10 2.10 -12.99 10.11
N PHE A 11 2.30 -12.89 8.80
CA PHE A 11 1.27 -13.19 7.80
C PHE A 11 1.87 -13.93 6.60
N GLY A 12 1.91 -15.26 6.68
CA GLY A 12 2.59 -16.14 5.72
C GLY A 12 1.88 -16.33 4.38
N TYR A 13 1.05 -15.37 3.97
CA TYR A 13 0.27 -15.41 2.74
C TYR A 13 0.97 -14.65 1.62
N SER A 14 0.94 -15.21 0.42
CA SER A 14 1.22 -14.45 -0.79
C SER A 14 0.07 -13.48 -1.06
N LEU A 15 0.40 -12.21 -1.21
CA LEU A 15 -0.58 -11.15 -1.46
C LEU A 15 -0.58 -10.79 -2.95
N ARG A 16 -1.77 -10.76 -3.56
CA ARG A 16 -1.98 -10.20 -4.89
C ARG A 16 -3.09 -9.16 -4.81
N VAL A 17 -2.74 -7.92 -5.15
CA VAL A 17 -3.69 -6.81 -5.23
C VAL A 17 -3.79 -6.40 -6.69
N VAL A 18 -5.01 -6.27 -7.20
CA VAL A 18 -5.30 -5.73 -8.53
C VAL A 18 -6.10 -4.46 -8.33
N SER A 19 -5.66 -3.37 -8.95
CA SER A 19 -6.36 -2.09 -8.95
C SER A 19 -6.85 -1.83 -10.37
N GLU A 20 -8.16 -1.92 -10.57
CA GLU A 20 -8.81 -1.64 -11.84
C GLU A 20 -9.36 -0.22 -11.80
N ILE A 21 -8.89 0.64 -12.70
CA ILE A 21 -9.30 2.05 -12.75
C ILE A 21 -10.56 2.15 -13.61
N THR A 22 -11.71 2.33 -12.96
CA THR A 22 -13.00 2.49 -13.65
C THR A 22 -13.24 3.92 -14.11
N GLU A 23 -12.65 4.90 -13.41
CA GLU A 23 -12.71 6.33 -13.74
C GLU A 23 -11.37 6.99 -13.42
N SER A 24 -10.97 7.98 -14.21
CA SER A 24 -9.71 8.71 -14.01
C SER A 24 -9.83 10.15 -14.48
N ASN A 25 -9.88 11.09 -13.54
CA ASN A 25 -9.76 12.53 -13.79
C ASN A 25 -8.72 13.19 -12.85
N GLY A 26 -7.77 12.41 -12.36
CA GLY A 26 -6.75 12.82 -11.40
C GLY A 26 -5.79 11.66 -11.18
N SER A 27 -5.18 11.57 -10.00
CA SER A 27 -4.22 10.50 -9.73
C SER A 27 -4.86 9.17 -9.32
N SER A 28 -5.20 8.37 -10.33
CA SER A 28 -5.59 6.96 -10.17
C SER A 28 -4.51 6.11 -9.48
N SER A 29 -3.24 6.52 -9.58
CA SER A 29 -2.13 5.88 -8.86
C SER A 29 -2.23 6.04 -7.33
N MET A 30 -2.67 7.22 -6.86
CA MET A 30 -2.89 7.46 -5.42
C MET A 30 -4.19 6.83 -4.96
N ALA A 31 -5.24 6.85 -5.80
CA ALA A 31 -6.45 6.08 -5.56
C ALA A 31 -6.16 4.58 -5.39
N SER A 32 -5.25 4.02 -6.18
CA SER A 32 -4.81 2.62 -6.06
C SER A 32 -4.13 2.32 -4.72
N VAL A 33 -3.40 3.29 -4.16
CA VAL A 33 -2.82 3.14 -2.81
C VAL A 33 -3.92 3.11 -1.76
N CYS A 34 -4.85 4.07 -1.80
CA CYS A 34 -5.96 4.17 -0.85
C CYS A 34 -6.86 2.93 -0.90
N GLY A 35 -7.33 2.57 -2.10
CA GLY A 35 -8.17 1.40 -2.33
C GLY A 35 -7.44 0.09 -2.03
N GLY A 36 -6.17 -0.03 -2.42
CA GLY A 36 -5.35 -1.20 -2.10
C GLY A 36 -5.14 -1.37 -0.60
N CYS A 37 -4.99 -0.28 0.16
CA CYS A 37 -4.94 -0.33 1.62
C CYS A 37 -6.24 -0.91 2.18
N LEU A 38 -7.40 -0.33 1.83
CA LEU A 38 -8.70 -0.80 2.31
C LEU A 38 -8.97 -2.26 1.91
N ALA A 39 -8.64 -2.65 0.68
CA ALA A 39 -8.82 -4.01 0.19
C ALA A 39 -7.97 -5.03 0.98
N LEU A 40 -6.72 -4.70 1.30
CA LEU A 40 -5.87 -5.57 2.13
C LEU A 40 -6.42 -5.71 3.55
N MET A 41 -6.84 -4.60 4.15
CA MET A 41 -7.43 -4.59 5.48
C MET A 41 -8.74 -5.37 5.55
N ASP A 42 -9.59 -5.25 4.52
CA ASP A 42 -10.85 -5.98 4.40
C ASP A 42 -10.63 -7.48 4.12
N ALA A 43 -9.55 -7.82 3.40
CA ALA A 43 -9.12 -9.21 3.22
C ALA A 43 -8.54 -9.85 4.49
N GLY A 44 -8.44 -9.12 5.61
CA GLY A 44 -7.90 -9.60 6.88
C GLY A 44 -6.37 -9.61 6.93
N VAL A 45 -5.70 -8.87 6.03
CA VAL A 45 -4.25 -8.68 6.11
C VAL A 45 -3.96 -7.76 7.29
N PRO A 46 -3.09 -8.14 8.24
CA PRO A 46 -2.75 -7.34 9.40
C PRO A 46 -1.81 -6.19 9.03
N MET A 47 -2.35 -5.18 8.35
CA MET A 47 -1.64 -3.96 7.98
C MET A 47 -1.21 -3.20 9.24
N LYS A 48 0.03 -2.68 9.25
CA LYS A 48 0.58 -1.94 10.40
C LYS A 48 -0.10 -0.60 10.65
N ALA A 49 -0.63 0.02 9.59
CA ALA A 49 -1.37 1.28 9.61
C ALA A 49 -2.07 1.50 8.26
N HIS A 50 -3.11 2.34 8.25
CA HIS A 50 -3.68 2.86 7.00
C HIS A 50 -2.66 3.68 6.22
N VAL A 51 -2.71 3.58 4.90
CA VAL A 51 -1.90 4.37 3.98
C VAL A 51 -2.81 5.04 2.97
N ALA A 52 -2.72 6.36 2.91
CA ALA A 52 -3.35 7.18 1.89
C ALA A 52 -2.30 7.78 0.97
N GLY A 53 -2.71 8.09 -0.26
CA GLY A 53 -1.93 8.82 -1.24
C GLY A 53 -2.65 10.10 -1.65
N ILE A 54 -1.89 11.12 -2.04
CA ILE A 54 -2.42 12.34 -2.65
C ILE A 54 -1.50 12.81 -3.78
N ALA A 55 -2.10 13.36 -4.84
CA ALA A 55 -1.37 14.01 -5.91
C ALA A 55 -1.45 15.51 -5.75
N MET A 56 -0.34 16.16 -6.07
CA MET A 56 -0.12 17.56 -5.82
C MET A 56 0.52 18.17 -7.06
N GLY A 57 0.17 19.41 -7.34
CA GLY A 57 0.74 20.18 -8.43
C GLY A 57 1.38 21.45 -7.93
N LEU A 58 2.18 22.07 -8.77
CA LEU A 58 2.73 23.38 -8.54
C LEU A 58 2.73 24.19 -9.83
N ILE A 59 2.23 25.42 -9.76
CA ILE A 59 2.35 26.42 -10.82
C ILE A 59 3.23 27.54 -10.30
N LYS A 60 4.21 27.98 -11.09
CA LYS A 60 5.19 28.99 -10.72
C LYS A 60 5.42 29.98 -11.84
N GLU A 61 5.18 31.26 -11.55
CA GLU A 61 5.42 32.38 -12.46
C GLU A 61 6.33 33.42 -11.79
N GLY A 62 7.56 33.54 -12.27
CA GLY A 62 8.57 34.41 -11.65
C GLY A 62 8.81 34.01 -10.19
N ASN A 63 8.50 34.91 -9.25
CA ASN A 63 8.65 34.68 -7.81
C ASN A 63 7.35 34.21 -7.12
N ARG A 64 6.24 34.10 -7.87
CA ARG A 64 4.96 33.62 -7.33
C ARG A 64 4.82 32.13 -7.61
N PHE A 65 4.21 31.41 -6.68
CA PHE A 65 3.84 30.01 -6.89
C PHE A 65 2.52 29.69 -6.19
N ALA A 66 1.85 28.66 -6.67
CA ALA A 66 0.69 28.05 -6.04
C ALA A 66 0.90 26.53 -5.99
N VAL A 67 0.57 25.94 -4.84
CA VAL A 67 0.54 24.48 -4.67
C VAL A 67 -0.92 24.03 -4.80
N LEU A 68 -1.16 23.13 -5.74
CA LEU A 68 -2.47 22.54 -6.02
C LEU A 68 -2.58 21.21 -5.28
N THR A 69 -3.76 20.93 -4.71
CA THR A 69 -4.04 19.71 -3.92
C THR A 69 -5.06 18.87 -4.64
N ASP A 70 -4.79 17.56 -4.72
CA ASP A 70 -5.60 16.58 -5.43
C ASP A 70 -5.86 16.97 -6.90
N ILE A 71 -4.76 17.14 -7.63
CA ILE A 71 -4.79 17.68 -8.98
C ILE A 71 -5.61 16.83 -9.94
N LEU A 72 -6.32 17.54 -10.81
CA LEU A 72 -6.98 16.98 -11.98
C LEU A 72 -5.96 16.68 -13.09
N GLY A 73 -6.38 15.88 -14.08
CA GLY A 73 -5.52 15.58 -15.25
C GLY A 73 -5.07 16.84 -16.00
N ASP A 74 -5.95 17.83 -16.14
CA ASP A 74 -5.64 19.10 -16.80
C ASP A 74 -4.65 19.95 -15.98
N GLU A 75 -4.77 19.93 -14.65
CA GLU A 75 -3.88 20.66 -13.74
C GLU A 75 -2.48 20.05 -13.71
N ASP A 76 -2.35 18.73 -13.84
CA ASP A 76 -1.05 18.07 -14.06
C ASP A 76 -0.43 18.53 -15.38
N HIS A 77 -1.20 18.47 -16.48
CA HIS A 77 -0.70 18.83 -17.81
C HIS A 77 -0.16 20.27 -17.87
N LEU A 78 -0.83 21.19 -17.18
CA LEU A 78 -0.47 22.61 -17.15
C LEU A 78 0.49 23.00 -16.01
N GLY A 79 0.71 22.12 -15.03
CA GLY A 79 1.57 22.37 -13.88
C GLY A 79 3.06 22.32 -14.23
N ASP A 80 3.86 23.10 -13.52
CA ASP A 80 5.32 23.16 -13.65
C ASP A 80 6.04 22.03 -12.89
N MET A 81 5.32 21.39 -11.97
CA MET A 81 5.77 20.21 -11.24
C MET A 81 4.54 19.45 -10.75
N ASP A 82 4.57 18.13 -10.88
CA ASP A 82 3.64 17.23 -10.23
C ASP A 82 4.39 16.32 -9.25
N PHE A 83 3.77 16.04 -8.11
CA PHE A 83 4.32 15.10 -7.14
C PHE A 83 3.24 14.35 -6.42
N LYS A 84 3.57 13.11 -6.06
CA LYS A 84 2.66 12.16 -5.45
C LYS A 84 3.25 11.73 -4.11
N VAL A 85 2.48 11.88 -3.06
CA VAL A 85 2.91 11.58 -1.69
C VAL A 85 1.98 10.51 -1.10
N ALA A 86 2.54 9.37 -0.73
CA ALA A 86 1.81 8.31 -0.06
C ALA A 86 2.41 8.00 1.31
N GLY A 87 1.57 7.75 2.30
CA GLY A 87 2.03 7.59 3.67
C GLY A 87 0.94 7.33 4.69
N THR A 88 1.39 7.11 5.91
CA THR A 88 0.56 6.99 7.11
C THR A 88 0.42 8.36 7.78
N ASP A 89 -0.25 8.37 8.93
CA ASP A 89 -0.26 9.51 9.85
C ASP A 89 1.12 9.80 10.46
N LYS A 90 1.95 8.76 10.62
CA LYS A 90 3.30 8.84 11.21
C LYS A 90 4.41 9.20 10.22
N GLY A 91 4.20 9.02 8.91
CA GLY A 91 5.27 9.27 7.95
C GLY A 91 4.94 8.95 6.51
N ILE A 92 5.88 9.27 5.63
CA ILE A 92 5.79 9.00 4.19
C ILE A 92 6.32 7.59 3.91
N THR A 93 5.60 6.84 3.09
CA THR A 93 6.01 5.51 2.61
C THR A 93 6.51 5.53 1.17
N ALA A 94 6.07 6.53 0.37
CA ALA A 94 6.56 6.76 -0.97
C ALA A 94 6.41 8.24 -1.35
N LEU A 95 7.39 8.75 -2.10
CA LEU A 95 7.40 10.08 -2.70
C LEU A 95 7.85 9.93 -4.14
N GLN A 96 7.04 10.41 -5.08
CA GLN A 96 7.39 10.53 -6.49
C GLN A 96 7.28 12.00 -6.88
N MET A 97 8.25 12.51 -7.62
CA MET A 97 8.29 13.89 -8.07
C MET A 97 8.70 13.94 -9.53
N ASP A 98 7.98 14.71 -10.33
CA ASP A 98 8.34 15.06 -11.70
C ASP A 98 8.38 16.59 -11.83
N ILE A 99 9.56 17.13 -12.12
CA ILE A 99 9.83 18.56 -12.15
C ILE A 99 10.08 18.98 -13.59
N LYS A 100 9.21 19.84 -14.12
CA LYS A 100 9.26 20.27 -15.53
C LYS A 100 10.07 21.57 -15.72
N ILE A 101 10.32 22.31 -14.64
CA ILE A 101 11.06 23.59 -14.66
C ILE A 101 12.26 23.63 -13.71
N GLN A 102 13.17 24.59 -13.91
CA GLN A 102 14.19 24.92 -12.93
C GLN A 102 13.69 25.93 -11.89
N GLY A 103 14.40 26.08 -10.78
CA GLY A 103 14.12 27.11 -9.78
C GLY A 103 13.09 26.72 -8.71
N ILE A 104 12.84 25.43 -8.52
CA ILE A 104 12.12 24.91 -7.34
C ILE A 104 13.08 24.88 -6.16
N THR A 105 12.85 25.76 -5.19
CA THR A 105 13.71 25.85 -3.99
C THR A 105 13.26 24.88 -2.89
N LYS A 106 14.12 24.66 -1.90
CA LYS A 106 13.81 23.81 -0.76
C LYS A 106 12.62 24.32 0.05
N GLU A 107 12.46 25.64 0.13
CA GLU A 107 11.37 26.31 0.84
C GLU A 107 10.02 26.04 0.16
N ILE A 108 9.99 26.12 -1.18
CA ILE A 108 8.80 25.78 -1.98
C ILE A 108 8.43 24.30 -1.76
N MET A 109 9.43 23.41 -1.84
CA MET A 109 9.22 21.98 -1.59
C MET A 109 8.71 21.69 -0.18
N HIS A 110 9.23 22.39 0.82
CA HIS A 110 8.79 22.22 2.20
C HIS A 110 7.33 22.63 2.37
N ALA A 111 6.92 23.78 1.82
CA ALA A 111 5.52 24.21 1.83
C ALA A 111 4.62 23.20 1.11
N ALA A 112 5.04 22.72 -0.06
CA ALA A 112 4.29 21.76 -0.85
C ALA A 112 4.09 20.42 -0.11
N LEU A 113 5.12 19.92 0.57
CA LEU A 113 5.03 18.68 1.36
C LEU A 113 4.18 18.84 2.63
N LEU A 114 4.13 20.03 3.23
CA LEU A 114 3.23 20.32 4.35
C LEU A 114 1.76 20.27 3.91
N GLN A 115 1.43 20.93 2.79
CA GLN A 115 0.08 20.90 2.23
C GLN A 115 -0.32 19.48 1.78
N ALA A 116 0.63 18.73 1.20
CA ALA A 116 0.41 17.32 0.87
C ALA A 116 0.14 16.45 2.10
N ARG A 117 0.78 16.75 3.25
CA ARG A 117 0.50 16.06 4.51
C ARG A 117 -0.92 16.33 4.97
N GLU A 118 -1.40 17.56 4.91
CA GLU A 118 -2.77 17.92 5.30
C GLU A 118 -3.80 17.17 4.46
N GLY A 119 -3.68 17.24 3.12
CA GLY A 119 -4.59 16.53 2.23
C GLY A 119 -4.52 15.00 2.40
N ARG A 120 -3.32 14.44 2.60
CA ARG A 120 -3.17 13.00 2.87
C ARG A 120 -3.87 12.60 4.17
N LEU A 121 -3.72 13.38 5.25
CA LEU A 121 -4.37 13.09 6.53
C LEU A 121 -5.90 13.18 6.40
N HIS A 122 -6.40 14.18 5.67
CA HIS A 122 -7.82 14.30 5.39
C HIS A 122 -8.40 13.04 4.71
N ILE A 123 -7.77 12.55 3.64
CA ILE A 123 -8.18 11.31 2.97
C ILE A 123 -8.12 10.12 3.94
N LEU A 124 -7.04 10.04 4.72
CA LEU A 124 -6.81 8.95 5.66
C LEU A 124 -7.85 8.90 6.78
N ASP A 125 -8.35 10.05 7.25
CA ASP A 125 -9.41 10.12 8.25
C ASP A 125 -10.74 9.60 7.69
N ILE A 126 -11.11 10.00 6.46
CA ILE A 126 -12.30 9.48 5.76
C ILE A 126 -12.20 7.95 5.54
N MET A 127 -11.02 7.46 5.16
CA MET A 127 -10.78 6.01 5.03
C MET A 127 -10.99 5.27 6.35
N LYS A 128 -10.53 5.85 7.47
CA LYS A 128 -10.69 5.28 8.82
C LYS A 128 -12.16 5.27 9.26
N GLU A 129 -12.98 6.22 8.84
CA GLU A 129 -14.43 6.21 9.12
C GLU A 129 -15.11 4.97 8.51
N THR A 130 -14.64 4.52 7.34
CA THR A 130 -15.22 3.37 6.63
C THR A 130 -14.71 2.03 7.15
N LEU A 131 -13.39 1.90 7.35
CA LEU A 131 -12.77 0.68 7.86
C LEU A 131 -11.71 1.04 8.91
N PRO A 132 -12.09 1.19 10.19
CA PRO A 132 -11.19 1.69 11.24
C PRO A 132 -10.03 0.76 11.57
N VAL A 133 -10.20 -0.55 11.37
CA VAL A 133 -9.23 -1.60 11.71
C VAL A 133 -9.28 -2.74 10.69
N ASN A 134 -8.22 -3.56 10.65
CA ASN A 134 -8.20 -4.78 9.84
C ASN A 134 -9.34 -5.72 10.26
N ARG A 135 -9.88 -6.50 9.32
CA ARG A 135 -10.77 -7.62 9.68
C ARG A 135 -10.00 -8.65 10.51
N GLU A 136 -10.64 -9.23 11.52
CA GLU A 136 -10.01 -10.20 12.43
C GLU A 136 -9.68 -11.53 11.73
N SER A 137 -10.44 -11.88 10.70
CA SER A 137 -10.29 -13.13 9.97
C SER A 137 -10.20 -12.89 8.47
N ILE A 138 -9.34 -13.68 7.82
CA ILE A 138 -9.33 -13.80 6.37
C ILE A 138 -10.65 -14.39 5.86
N SER A 139 -10.98 -14.12 4.59
CA SER A 139 -12.15 -14.70 3.91
C SER A 139 -12.22 -16.22 4.06
N VAL A 140 -13.43 -16.76 4.19
CA VAL A 140 -13.68 -18.21 4.21
C VAL A 140 -13.28 -18.90 2.91
N HIS A 141 -13.19 -18.14 1.82
CA HIS A 141 -12.75 -18.62 0.51
C HIS A 141 -11.24 -18.51 0.31
N ALA A 142 -10.52 -17.82 1.21
CA ALA A 142 -9.06 -17.75 1.16
C ALA A 142 -8.47 -19.07 1.69
N PRO A 143 -7.32 -19.52 1.15
CA PRO A 143 -6.59 -20.66 1.71
C PRO A 143 -6.30 -20.46 3.20
N ARG A 144 -6.38 -21.51 4.01
CA ARG A 144 -6.02 -21.44 5.43
C ARG A 144 -4.64 -22.04 5.66
N ILE A 145 -3.75 -21.27 6.27
CA ILE A 145 -2.43 -21.73 6.68
C ILE A 145 -2.51 -22.17 8.14
N ILE A 146 -2.31 -23.46 8.37
CA ILE A 146 -2.26 -24.04 9.72
C ILE A 146 -0.79 -24.20 10.11
N LYS A 147 -0.36 -23.45 11.13
CA LYS A 147 1.00 -23.56 11.67
C LYS A 147 1.02 -24.59 12.80
N ILE A 148 1.81 -25.65 12.62
CA ILE A 148 2.03 -26.69 13.62
C ILE A 148 3.53 -26.75 13.94
N LYS A 149 3.89 -26.65 15.21
CA LYS A 149 5.28 -26.80 15.65
C LYS A 149 5.55 -28.27 15.99
N ILE A 150 6.56 -28.86 15.38
CA ILE A 150 7.01 -30.24 15.66
C ILE A 150 8.37 -30.25 16.36
N ASN A 151 8.70 -31.37 17.00
CA ASN A 151 10.06 -31.58 17.53
C ASN A 151 11.05 -31.55 16.34
N PRO A 152 12.09 -30.70 16.35
CA PRO A 152 13.12 -30.66 15.31
C PRO A 152 13.75 -32.03 14.99
N GLU A 153 13.86 -32.92 15.97
CA GLU A 153 14.40 -34.27 15.76
C GLU A 153 13.50 -35.13 14.86
N LYS A 154 12.19 -34.86 14.84
CA LYS A 154 11.19 -35.58 14.05
C LYS A 154 10.99 -35.02 12.64
N ILE A 155 11.73 -33.99 12.23
CA ILE A 155 11.66 -33.44 10.87
C ILE A 155 11.93 -34.52 9.82
N ARG A 156 12.87 -35.43 10.11
CA ARG A 156 13.22 -36.54 9.20
C ARG A 156 12.08 -37.52 9.00
N ASP A 157 11.23 -37.71 10.01
CA ASP A 157 10.10 -38.63 9.94
C ASP A 157 8.97 -38.04 9.07
N VAL A 158 8.77 -36.72 9.14
CA VAL A 158 7.77 -36.01 8.32
C VAL A 158 8.21 -35.92 6.86
N ILE A 159 9.48 -35.61 6.60
CA ILE A 159 10.02 -35.55 5.23
C ILE A 159 10.08 -36.98 4.65
N GLY A 160 10.52 -37.95 5.44
CA GLY A 160 10.79 -39.31 4.99
C GLY A 160 12.02 -39.43 4.09
N LYS A 161 12.37 -40.65 3.72
CA LYS A 161 13.54 -40.91 2.85
C LYS A 161 13.31 -40.29 1.46
N GLY A 162 14.14 -39.32 1.09
CA GLY A 162 14.05 -38.63 -0.20
C GLY A 162 12.79 -37.78 -0.40
N GLY A 163 12.08 -37.41 0.68
CA GLY A 163 10.84 -36.64 0.59
C GLY A 163 9.58 -37.46 0.28
N ALA A 164 9.66 -38.80 0.33
CA ALA A 164 8.54 -39.67 -0.03
C ALA A 164 7.31 -39.48 0.86
N VAL A 165 7.50 -39.29 2.17
CA VAL A 165 6.40 -39.16 3.14
C VAL A 165 5.71 -37.80 2.99
N ILE A 166 6.49 -36.71 2.91
CA ILE A 166 5.91 -35.37 2.75
C ILE A 166 5.17 -35.23 1.41
N ARG A 167 5.69 -35.81 0.32
CA ARG A 167 4.98 -35.82 -0.98
C ARG A 167 3.66 -36.59 -0.90
N ALA A 168 3.66 -37.78 -0.31
CA ALA A 168 2.44 -38.56 -0.11
C ALA A 168 1.40 -37.78 0.71
N LEU A 169 1.82 -37.10 1.78
CA LEU A 169 0.93 -36.25 2.58
C LEU A 169 0.35 -35.09 1.77
N THR A 170 1.16 -34.39 0.97
CA THR A 170 0.68 -33.29 0.12
C THR A 170 -0.29 -33.78 -0.96
N GLU A 171 -0.06 -34.96 -1.53
CA GLU A 171 -0.93 -35.56 -2.57
C GLU A 171 -2.26 -36.07 -1.99
N GLU A 172 -2.22 -36.74 -0.84
CA GLU A 172 -3.41 -37.30 -0.18
C GLU A 172 -4.34 -36.21 0.37
N THR A 173 -3.75 -35.17 0.99
CA THR A 173 -4.51 -34.09 1.62
C THR A 173 -4.82 -32.94 0.68
N GLY A 174 -4.16 -32.87 -0.48
CA GLY A 174 -4.22 -31.72 -1.39
C GLY A 174 -3.67 -30.43 -0.80
N THR A 175 -2.89 -30.51 0.29
CA THR A 175 -2.32 -29.34 0.97
C THR A 175 -0.87 -29.09 0.54
N THR A 176 -0.41 -27.85 0.70
CA THR A 176 1.03 -27.52 0.63
C THR A 176 1.56 -27.49 2.06
N ILE A 177 2.54 -28.36 2.35
CA ILE A 177 3.18 -28.55 3.66
C ILE A 177 4.59 -27.97 3.65
#